data_AF-A0A9E0TNZ0-F1
#
_entry.id   AF-A0A9E0TNZ0-F1
#
_cell.length_a   1.000
_cell.length_b   1.000
_cell.length_c   1.000
_cell.angle_alpha   90.00
_cell.angle_beta   90.00
_cell.angle_gamma   90.00
#
_symmetry.space_group_name_H-M   'P 1'
#
loop_
_entity.id
_entity.type
_entity.pdbx_description
1 polymer ?
#
loop_
_entity_poly.entity_id
_entity_poly.type
_entity_poly.pdbx_seq_one_letter_code
_entity_poly.pdbx_strand_id
1 'polypeptide(L)'
;MEMPNTMESVTPGSGEYSCRTDLRLNAWLFAATVTYGITLYVLKHEPEWSPRSRGLFALTPLLPGLMYLRDCARFIRGLDELQRCVQMAALLFAALGTLFAQVVLATLGAQGMELGSLAHGLGLGQALMLLFALWLVGWGVANRRYK
;
A
#
# COMPACT_ATOMS: atom_id res chain seq x y z
N MET A 1 15.95 26.49 -9.04
CA MET A 1 15.10 26.01 -7.94
C MET A 1 14.25 24.90 -8.52
N GLU A 2 14.38 23.66 -8.06
CA GLU A 2 13.46 22.59 -8.46
C GLU A 2 12.08 22.92 -7.89
N MET A 3 11.04 22.87 -8.71
CA MET A 3 9.67 23.05 -8.23
C MET A 3 9.33 21.90 -7.27
N PRO A 4 8.72 22.18 -6.10
CA PRO A 4 8.28 21.13 -5.21
C PRO A 4 7.21 20.27 -5.92
N ASN A 5 7.22 18.98 -5.62
CA ASN A 5 6.14 18.10 -6.05
C ASN A 5 4.84 18.54 -5.38
N THR A 6 3.74 18.55 -6.12
CA THR A 6 2.40 18.79 -5.57
C THR A 6 1.57 17.52 -5.68
N MET A 7 0.71 17.26 -4.69
CA MET A 7 -0.29 16.19 -4.79
C MET A 7 -1.25 16.41 -5.98
N GLU A 8 -1.44 17.65 -6.39
CA GLU A 8 -2.27 18.03 -7.53
C GLU A 8 -1.72 17.47 -8.84
N SER A 9 -0.39 17.36 -8.99
CA SER A 9 0.22 16.80 -10.20
C SER A 9 -0.11 15.32 -10.49
N VAL A 10 -0.58 14.58 -9.48
CA VAL A 10 -0.94 13.14 -9.57
C VAL A 10 -2.42 12.88 -9.29
N THR A 11 -3.19 13.90 -8.93
CA THR A 11 -4.62 13.76 -8.65
C THR A 11 -5.42 14.08 -9.92
N PRO A 12 -6.18 13.12 -10.49
CA PRO A 12 -7.02 13.40 -11.64
C PRO A 12 -8.05 14.50 -11.32
N GLY A 13 -8.18 15.49 -12.20
CA GLY A 13 -9.16 16.59 -12.04
C GLY A 13 -8.70 17.78 -11.19
N SER A 14 -7.43 17.82 -10.77
CA SER A 14 -6.85 18.95 -9.99
C SER A 14 -6.52 20.21 -10.80
N GLY A 15 -6.54 20.14 -12.14
CA GLY A 15 -6.08 21.20 -13.03
C GLY A 15 -4.58 21.20 -13.31
N GLU A 16 -3.75 20.67 -12.39
CA GLU A 16 -2.28 20.54 -12.56
C GLU A 16 -1.82 19.11 -12.88
N TYR A 17 -2.76 18.21 -13.20
CA TYR A 17 -2.49 16.81 -13.43
C TYR A 17 -1.48 16.56 -14.57
N SER A 18 -0.46 15.76 -14.29
CA SER A 18 0.52 15.29 -15.27
C SER A 18 0.52 13.77 -15.36
N CYS A 19 -0.04 13.25 -16.45
CA CYS A 19 -0.08 11.82 -16.73
C CYS A 19 1.31 11.17 -16.72
N ARG A 20 2.36 11.89 -17.16
CA ARG A 20 3.74 11.39 -17.13
C ARG A 20 4.25 11.19 -15.70
N THR A 21 3.94 12.14 -14.80
CA THR A 21 4.33 12.05 -13.39
C THR A 21 3.59 10.91 -12.70
N ASP A 22 2.30 10.80 -12.96
CA ASP A 22 1.45 9.74 -12.40
C ASP A 22 1.88 8.34 -12.88
N LEU A 23 2.09 8.15 -14.18
CA LEU A 23 2.60 6.88 -14.73
C LEU A 23 3.97 6.52 -14.19
N ARG A 24 4.88 7.50 -14.04
CA ARG A 24 6.21 7.26 -13.47
C ARG A 24 6.14 6.83 -12.01
N LEU A 25 5.25 7.46 -11.23
CA LEU A 25 5.05 7.12 -9.82
C LEU A 25 4.43 5.72 -9.68
N ASN A 26 3.44 5.39 -10.52
CA ASN A 26 2.69 4.14 -10.45
C ASN A 26 3.25 3.00 -11.31
N ALA A 27 4.34 3.20 -12.06
CA ALA A 27 4.95 2.17 -12.91
C ALA A 27 5.31 0.90 -12.12
N TRP A 28 5.89 1.05 -10.93
CA TRP A 28 6.24 -0.08 -10.09
C TRP A 28 5.03 -0.74 -9.42
N LEU A 29 3.96 0.03 -9.16
CA LEU A 29 2.70 -0.54 -8.68
C LEU A 29 2.05 -1.41 -9.77
N PHE A 30 2.08 -0.94 -11.02
CA PHE A 30 1.65 -1.73 -12.16
C PHE A 30 2.49 -3.01 -12.31
N ALA A 31 3.83 -2.90 -12.23
CA ALA A 31 4.71 -4.06 -12.25
C ALA A 31 4.42 -5.04 -11.10
N ALA A 32 4.17 -4.54 -9.88
CA ALA A 32 3.79 -5.36 -8.73
C ALA A 32 2.46 -6.07 -8.94
N THR A 33 1.48 -5.39 -9.54
CA THR A 33 0.17 -5.96 -9.84
C THR A 33 0.26 -7.08 -10.88
N VAL A 34 0.99 -6.84 -11.97
CA VAL A 34 1.20 -7.84 -13.04
C VAL A 34 1.96 -9.04 -12.50
N THR A 35 3.06 -8.83 -11.78
CA THR A 35 3.84 -9.94 -11.19
C THR A 35 3.02 -10.72 -10.18
N TYR A 36 2.22 -10.06 -9.33
CA TYR A 36 1.31 -10.74 -8.41
C TYR A 36 0.27 -11.59 -9.13
N GLY A 37 -0.34 -11.07 -10.20
CA GLY A 37 -1.28 -11.82 -11.04
C GLY A 37 -0.65 -13.06 -11.68
N ILE A 38 0.56 -12.93 -12.24
CA ILE A 38 1.35 -14.06 -12.77
C ILE A 38 1.65 -15.06 -11.66
N THR A 39 2.06 -14.60 -10.48
CA THR A 39 2.34 -15.44 -9.33
C THR A 39 1.13 -16.29 -8.94
N LEU A 40 -0.05 -15.67 -8.82
CA LEU A 40 -1.29 -16.39 -8.52
C LEU A 40 -1.66 -17.39 -9.63
N TYR A 41 -1.50 -17.01 -10.90
CA TYR A 41 -1.81 -17.87 -12.04
C TYR A 41 -0.92 -19.12 -12.04
N VAL A 42 0.39 -18.97 -11.90
CA VAL A 42 1.35 -20.08 -11.91
C VAL A 42 1.17 -20.97 -10.68
N LEU A 43 1.04 -20.40 -9.48
CA LEU A 43 0.85 -21.18 -8.25
C LEU A 43 -0.45 -21.98 -8.24
N LYS A 44 -1.45 -21.58 -9.04
CA LYS A 44 -2.70 -22.32 -9.24
C LYS A 44 -2.54 -23.49 -10.21
N HIS A 45 -1.72 -23.34 -11.26
CA HIS A 45 -1.55 -24.36 -12.30
C HIS A 45 -0.42 -25.36 -12.02
N GLU A 46 0.49 -25.03 -11.10
CA GLU A 46 1.64 -25.88 -10.74
C GLU A 46 1.58 -26.32 -9.26
N PRO A 47 0.61 -27.16 -8.86
CA PRO A 47 0.46 -27.58 -7.46
C PRO A 47 1.60 -28.49 -6.97
N GLU A 48 2.27 -29.18 -7.90
CA GLU A 48 3.37 -30.13 -7.67
C GLU A 48 4.68 -29.46 -7.18
N TRP A 49 4.77 -28.13 -7.24
CA TRP A 49 6.00 -27.43 -6.85
C TRP A 49 6.30 -27.60 -5.36
N SER A 50 7.59 -27.81 -5.05
CA SER A 50 8.06 -27.90 -3.68
C SER A 50 7.65 -26.66 -2.85
N PRO A 51 7.37 -26.80 -1.54
CA PRO A 51 6.97 -25.67 -0.70
C PRO A 51 7.98 -24.51 -0.72
N ARG A 52 9.28 -24.82 -0.85
CA ARG A 52 10.36 -23.82 -0.91
C ARG A 52 10.29 -23.00 -2.21
N SER A 53 10.14 -23.64 -3.36
CA SER A 53 10.05 -22.94 -4.64
C SER A 53 8.76 -22.12 -4.74
N ARG A 54 7.64 -22.64 -4.23
CA ARG A 54 6.38 -21.87 -4.14
C ARG A 54 6.52 -20.64 -3.24
N GLY A 55 7.17 -20.78 -2.09
CA GLY A 55 7.46 -19.68 -1.18
C GLY A 55 8.33 -18.60 -1.82
N LEU A 56 9.45 -18.97 -2.42
CA LEU A 56 10.33 -18.05 -3.16
C LEU A 56 9.59 -17.32 -4.27
N PHE A 57 8.78 -18.04 -5.05
CA PHE A 57 8.02 -17.45 -6.14
C PHE A 57 6.91 -16.52 -5.64
N ALA A 58 6.29 -16.83 -4.51
CA ALA A 58 5.29 -15.98 -3.84
C ALA A 58 5.88 -14.65 -3.33
N LEU A 59 7.19 -14.59 -3.08
CA LEU A 59 7.89 -13.37 -2.67
C LEU A 59 8.31 -12.47 -3.85
N THR A 60 8.35 -12.99 -5.08
CA THR A 60 8.67 -12.24 -6.30
C THR A 60 7.97 -10.87 -6.42
N PRO A 61 6.64 -10.75 -6.20
CA PRO A 61 5.94 -9.46 -6.31
C PRO A 61 6.36 -8.43 -5.24
N LEU A 62 7.08 -8.83 -4.18
CA LEU A 62 7.61 -7.88 -3.20
C LEU A 62 8.71 -6.99 -3.77
N LEU A 63 9.50 -7.46 -4.74
CA LEU A 63 10.57 -6.67 -5.34
C LEU A 63 10.06 -5.40 -6.05
N PRO A 64 9.11 -5.48 -7.00
CA PRO A 64 8.50 -4.27 -7.58
C PRO A 64 7.72 -3.48 -6.53
N GLY A 65 7.14 -4.13 -5.51
CA GLY A 65 6.53 -3.43 -4.38
C GLY A 65 7.52 -2.55 -3.61
N LEU A 66 8.74 -3.04 -3.34
CA LEU A 66 9.81 -2.27 -2.69
C LEU A 66 10.29 -1.10 -3.58
N MET A 67 10.36 -1.31 -4.90
CA MET A 67 10.69 -0.24 -5.84
C MET A 67 9.62 0.86 -5.84
N TYR A 68 8.34 0.48 -5.77
CA TYR A 68 7.22 1.41 -5.63
C TYR A 68 7.34 2.21 -4.32
N LEU A 69 7.58 1.55 -3.19
CA LEU A 69 7.78 2.23 -1.90
C LEU A 69 8.93 3.24 -1.94
N ARG A 70 10.04 2.90 -2.61
CA ARG A 70 11.17 3.80 -2.82
C ARG A 70 10.76 5.04 -3.62
N ASP A 71 9.98 4.88 -4.69
CA ASP A 71 9.56 6.00 -5.53
C ASP A 71 8.49 6.86 -4.82
N CYS A 72 7.57 6.25 -4.07
CA CYS A 72 6.68 6.98 -3.14
C CYS A 72 7.46 7.78 -2.11
N ALA A 73 8.47 7.19 -1.46
CA ALA A 73 9.28 7.89 -0.47
C ALA A 73 10.04 9.08 -1.06
N ARG A 74 10.54 8.95 -2.29
CA ARG A 74 11.17 10.05 -3.03
C ARG A 74 10.17 11.15 -3.39
N PHE A 75 8.98 10.77 -3.84
CA PHE A 75 7.91 11.70 -4.17
C PHE A 75 7.49 12.50 -2.93
N ILE A 76 7.21 11.83 -1.80
CA ILE A 76 6.82 12.44 -0.52
C ILE A 76 7.90 13.40 0.01
N ARG A 77 9.19 13.05 -0.15
CA ARG A 77 10.28 13.95 0.25
C ARG A 77 10.35 15.23 -0.57
N GLY A 78 9.88 15.18 -1.82
CA GLY A 78 9.80 16.35 -2.70
C GLY A 78 8.51 17.16 -2.55
N LEU A 79 7.56 16.72 -1.72
CA LEU A 79 6.35 17.51 -1.42
C LEU A 79 6.70 18.76 -0.60
N ASP A 80 5.86 19.78 -0.74
CA ASP A 80 5.88 20.92 0.18
C ASP A 80 5.76 20.48 1.66
N GLU A 81 6.34 21.26 2.56
CA GLU A 81 6.45 20.95 3.99
C GLU A 81 5.08 20.63 4.61
N LEU A 82 4.06 21.44 4.27
CA LEU A 82 2.70 21.27 4.79
C LEU A 82 2.06 19.97 4.27
N GLN A 83 2.12 19.75 2.96
CA GLN A 83 1.58 18.55 2.33
C GLN A 83 2.27 17.29 2.85
N ARG A 84 3.60 17.35 3.03
CA ARG A 84 4.40 16.25 3.58
C ARG A 84 3.97 15.90 5.01
N CYS A 85 3.78 16.90 5.87
CA CYS A 85 3.29 16.67 7.24
C CYS A 85 1.91 16.00 7.27
N VAL A 86 0.98 16.48 6.44
CA VAL A 86 -0.38 15.90 6.32
C VAL A 86 -0.30 14.44 5.86
N GLN A 87 0.47 14.16 4.81
CA GLN A 87 0.60 12.81 4.27
C GLN A 87 1.26 11.83 5.25
N MET A 88 2.32 12.26 5.95
CA MET A 88 2.99 11.43 6.95
C MET A 88 2.10 11.16 8.16
N ALA A 89 1.32 12.14 8.62
CA ALA A 89 0.37 11.95 9.72
C ALA A 89 -0.75 10.98 9.33
N ALA A 90 -1.31 11.14 8.12
CA ALA A 90 -2.34 10.24 7.59
C ALA A 90 -1.81 8.81 7.41
N LEU A 91 -0.60 8.65 6.86
CA LEU A 91 0.04 7.36 6.66
C LEU A 91 0.36 6.67 8.00
N LEU A 92 0.85 7.42 8.98
CA LEU A 92 1.13 6.89 10.32
C LEU A 92 -0.16 6.42 11.01
N PHE A 93 -1.22 7.22 10.95
CA PHE A 93 -2.53 6.83 11.47
C PHE A 93 -3.05 5.54 10.81
N ALA A 94 -2.97 5.47 9.49
CA ALA A 94 -3.37 4.28 8.74
C ALA A 94 -2.54 3.04 9.11
N ALA A 95 -1.22 3.18 9.17
CA ALA A 95 -0.31 2.08 9.50
C ALA A 95 -0.57 1.55 10.91
N LEU A 96 -0.74 2.45 11.90
CA LEU A 96 -1.04 2.07 13.28
C LEU A 96 -2.42 1.41 13.40
N GLY A 97 -3.44 1.95 12.72
CA GLY A 97 -4.79 1.36 12.75
C GLY A 97 -4.84 -0.02 12.10
N THR A 98 -4.15 -0.23 10.96
CA THR A 98 -4.04 -1.54 10.33
C THR A 98 -3.27 -2.53 11.21
N LEU A 99 -2.17 -2.10 11.83
CA LEU A 99 -1.41 -2.94 12.76
C LEU A 99 -2.25 -3.32 13.99
N PHE A 100 -2.99 -2.38 14.55
CA PHE A 100 -3.90 -2.64 15.66
C PHE A 100 -4.97 -3.66 15.30
N ALA A 101 -5.61 -3.52 14.13
CA ALA A 101 -6.57 -4.50 13.64
C ALA A 101 -5.95 -5.90 13.48
N GLN A 102 -4.73 -5.99 12.95
CA GLN A 102 -4.00 -7.25 12.85
C GLN A 102 -3.73 -7.87 14.22
N VAL A 103 -3.31 -7.08 15.22
CA VAL A 103 -3.07 -7.54 16.59
C VAL A 103 -4.36 -8.05 17.23
N VAL A 104 -5.48 -7.36 17.02
CA VAL A 104 -6.80 -7.81 17.53
C VAL A 104 -7.16 -9.16 16.92
N LEU A 105 -7.07 -9.30 15.59
CA LEU A 105 -7.40 -10.58 14.92
C LEU A 105 -6.47 -11.71 15.36
N ALA A 106 -5.17 -11.46 15.48
CA ALA A 106 -4.21 -12.44 15.95
C ALA A 106 -4.51 -12.89 17.40
N THR A 107 -4.91 -11.94 18.26
CA THR A 107 -5.27 -12.22 19.65
C THR A 107 -6.53 -13.07 19.73
N LEU A 108 -7.57 -12.73 18.96
CA LEU A 108 -8.82 -13.50 18.91
C LEU A 108 -8.60 -14.91 18.34
N GLY A 109 -7.77 -15.03 17.29
CA GLY A 109 -7.38 -16.33 16.74
C GLY A 109 -6.61 -17.19 17.73
N ALA A 110 -5.74 -16.61 18.55
CA ALA A 110 -5.03 -17.32 19.62
C ALA A 110 -5.96 -17.85 20.73
N GLN A 111 -7.15 -17.25 20.90
CA GLN A 111 -8.17 -17.74 21.84
C GLN A 111 -9.11 -18.79 21.20
N GLY A 112 -8.83 -19.24 19.97
CA GLY A 112 -9.62 -20.26 19.28
C GLY A 112 -10.90 -19.73 18.64
N MET A 113 -11.06 -18.41 18.49
CA MET A 113 -12.18 -17.87 17.72
C MET A 113 -11.94 -18.12 16.23
N GLU A 114 -12.76 -18.98 15.62
CA GLU A 114 -12.72 -19.24 14.18
C GLU A 114 -13.32 -18.05 13.42
N LEU A 115 -12.46 -17.13 12.98
CA LEU A 115 -12.86 -15.93 12.21
C LEU A 115 -13.04 -16.21 10.70
N GLY A 116 -13.30 -17.46 10.33
CA GLY A 116 -13.52 -17.88 8.94
C GLY A 116 -12.38 -17.42 8.00
N SER A 117 -12.71 -16.55 7.05
CA SER A 117 -11.74 -16.00 6.07
C SER A 117 -10.64 -15.14 6.70
N LEU A 118 -10.80 -14.71 7.96
CA LEU A 118 -9.81 -13.95 8.73
C LEU A 118 -9.06 -14.81 9.75
N ALA A 119 -9.20 -16.13 9.70
CA ALA A 119 -8.55 -17.04 10.66
C ALA A 119 -7.00 -16.91 10.68
N HIS A 120 -6.41 -16.45 9.58
CA HIS A 120 -4.96 -16.23 9.45
C HIS A 120 -4.58 -14.73 9.63
N GLY A 121 -5.51 -13.91 10.11
CA GLY A 121 -5.40 -12.45 10.15
C GLY A 121 -5.77 -11.78 8.82
N LEU A 122 -5.38 -10.52 8.64
CA LEU A 122 -5.55 -9.81 7.38
C LEU A 122 -4.57 -10.35 6.35
N GLY A 123 -5.10 -10.91 5.26
CA GLY A 123 -4.28 -11.16 4.07
C GLY A 123 -3.75 -9.84 3.49
N LEU A 124 -2.69 -9.90 2.67
CA LEU A 124 -2.05 -8.72 2.07
C LEU A 124 -3.07 -7.77 1.41
N GLY A 125 -4.01 -8.31 0.63
CA GLY A 125 -5.05 -7.51 -0.02
C GLY A 125 -5.98 -6.82 0.98
N GLN A 126 -6.44 -7.52 2.01
CA GLN A 126 -7.30 -6.96 3.06
C GLN A 126 -6.58 -5.89 3.88
N ALA A 127 -5.30 -6.12 4.20
CA ALA A 127 -4.47 -5.15 4.90
C ALA A 127 -4.28 -3.86 4.09
N LEU A 128 -4.05 -3.97 2.78
CA LEU A 128 -3.94 -2.80 1.89
C LEU A 128 -5.26 -2.05 1.75
N MET A 129 -6.40 -2.75 1.64
CA MET A 129 -7.72 -2.12 1.61
C MET A 129 -8.03 -1.36 2.91
N LEU A 130 -7.72 -1.97 4.07
CA LEU A 130 -7.90 -1.33 5.37
C LEU A 130 -6.97 -0.11 5.52
N LEU A 131 -5.69 -0.27 5.15
CA LEU A 131 -4.71 0.82 5.16
C LEU A 131 -5.20 2.00 4.31
N PHE A 132 -5.70 1.74 3.10
CA PHE A 132 -6.22 2.77 2.21
C PHE A 132 -7.44 3.49 2.81
N ALA A 133 -8.39 2.73 3.36
CA ALA A 133 -9.58 3.31 4.00
C ALA A 133 -9.20 4.20 5.20
N LEU A 134 -8.29 3.73 6.06
CA LEU A 134 -7.81 4.49 7.21
C LEU A 134 -6.97 5.70 6.78
N TRP A 135 -6.21 5.60 5.69
CA TRP A 135 -5.45 6.71 5.12
C TRP A 135 -6.38 7.82 4.63
N LEU A 136 -7.50 7.50 3.96
CA LEU A 136 -8.50 8.50 3.57
C LEU A 136 -9.07 9.24 4.79
N VAL A 137 -9.36 8.51 5.87
CA VAL A 137 -9.82 9.10 7.13
C VAL A 137 -8.74 9.99 7.75
N GLY A 138 -7.51 9.50 7.86
CA GLY A 138 -6.37 10.24 8.42
C GLY A 138 -6.07 11.50 7.61
N TRP A 139 -6.12 11.41 6.29
CA TRP A 139 -5.96 12.55 5.38
C TRP A 139 -7.07 13.57 5.60
N GLY A 140 -8.33 13.15 5.67
CA GLY A 140 -9.47 14.04 5.93
C GLY A 140 -9.36 14.77 7.27
N VAL A 141 -8.95 14.08 8.34
CA VAL A 141 -8.74 14.66 9.66
C VAL A 141 -7.57 15.64 9.66
N ALA A 142 -6.43 15.24 9.10
CA ALA A 142 -5.25 16.09 9.03
C ALA A 142 -5.52 17.33 8.16
N ASN A 143 -6.15 17.18 7.00
CA ASN A 143 -6.45 18.29 6.10
C ASN A 143 -7.41 19.33 6.73
N ARG A 144 -8.33 18.90 7.61
CA ARG A 144 -9.18 19.84 8.37
C ARG A 144 -8.41 20.68 9.39
N ARG A 145 -7.26 20.19 9.88
CA ARG A 145 -6.43 20.90 10.88
C ARG A 145 -5.54 21.97 10.27
N TYR A 146 -5.17 21.80 9.00
CA TYR A 146 -4.23 22.68 8.29
C TYR A 146 -4.91 23.61 7.26
N LYS A 147 -6.24 23.63 7.22
CA LYS A 147 -7.03 24.70 6.62
C LYS A 147 -7.23 25.83 7.62
#